data_AF-A0A956EJE5-F1
#
_entry.id   AF-A0A956EJE5-F1
#
_cell.length_a   1.000
_cell.length_b   1.000
_cell.length_c   1.000
_cell.angle_alpha   90.00
_cell.angle_beta   90.00
_cell.angle_gamma   90.00
#
_symmetry.space_group_name_H-M   'P 1'
#
loop_
_entity.id
_entity.type
_entity.pdbx_description
1 polymer ?
#
loop_
_entity_poly.entity_id
_entity_poly.type
_entity_poly.pdbx_seq_one_letter_code
_entity_poly.pdbx_strand_id
1 'polypeptide(L)'
;MSWIVFIFLVLYGGVRTTLWLRGQLRYLLLRRELPGPPGPLALPAHLPQGLQRLVELSHGTRTSLVDALRSISTVLITDPDVPLGCVRDGRYRVAILTAWSATLQCMRSLDALDESDRLRLESVGCEVDRFRAAVVRLGPSVSVAKRARPLDPFDVPSVRSARGAVEAVLHELERLEGRLGVSPHDPYRA
;
A
#
# COMPACT_ATOMS: atom_id res chain seq x y z
N MET A 1 -19.98 -36.31 24.07
CA MET A 1 -20.01 -34.85 23.82
C MET A 1 -21.35 -34.31 24.32
N SER A 2 -21.36 -33.26 25.13
CA SER A 2 -22.60 -32.67 25.68
C SER A 2 -23.39 -31.94 24.60
N TRP A 3 -24.72 -32.10 24.57
CA TRP A 3 -25.64 -31.39 23.65
C TRP A 3 -25.48 -29.87 23.71
N ILE A 4 -25.04 -29.34 24.86
CA ILE A 4 -24.71 -27.93 25.07
C ILE A 4 -23.57 -27.50 24.13
N VAL A 5 -22.51 -28.30 24.03
CA VAL A 5 -21.37 -28.02 23.14
C VAL A 5 -21.83 -28.00 21.69
N PHE A 6 -22.72 -28.92 21.31
CA PHE A 6 -23.28 -28.98 19.96
C PHE A 6 -24.09 -27.72 19.62
N ILE A 7 -24.96 -27.26 20.53
CA ILE A 7 -25.73 -26.02 20.33
C ILE A 7 -24.81 -24.81 20.15
N PHE A 8 -23.79 -24.66 21.00
CA PHE A 8 -22.82 -23.57 20.85
C PHE A 8 -22.06 -23.63 19.53
N LEU A 9 -21.71 -24.84 19.05
CA LEU A 9 -21.03 -25.04 17.77
C LEU A 9 -21.92 -24.62 16.59
N VAL A 10 -23.19 -25.01 16.60
CA VAL A 10 -24.16 -24.62 15.57
C VAL A 10 -24.40 -23.11 15.58
N LEU A 11 -24.57 -22.52 16.77
CA LEU A 11 -24.76 -21.08 16.92
C LEU A 11 -23.55 -20.29 16.42
N TYR A 12 -22.34 -20.70 16.82
CA TYR A 12 -21.08 -20.11 16.38
C TYR A 12 -20.91 -20.24 14.86
N GLY A 13 -21.15 -21.44 14.30
CA GLY A 13 -21.10 -21.69 12.87
C GLY A 13 -22.10 -20.85 12.08
N GLY A 14 -23.33 -20.71 12.59
CA GLY A 14 -24.36 -19.85 12.01
C GLY A 14 -23.91 -18.39 11.94
N VAL A 15 -23.51 -17.82 13.09
CA VAL A 15 -23.01 -16.43 13.16
C VAL A 15 -21.82 -16.23 12.23
N ARG A 16 -20.85 -17.16 12.22
CA ARG A 16 -19.66 -17.06 11.38
C ARG A 16 -20.03 -17.05 9.89
N THR A 17 -20.93 -17.94 9.48
CA THR A 17 -21.41 -18.03 8.10
C THR A 17 -22.13 -16.75 7.68
N THR A 18 -22.99 -16.20 8.53
CA THR A 18 -23.72 -14.96 8.25
C THR A 18 -22.77 -13.76 8.09
N LEU A 19 -21.77 -13.63 8.98
CA LEU A 19 -20.76 -12.57 8.90
C LEU A 19 -19.91 -12.69 7.62
N TRP A 20 -19.52 -13.92 7.27
CA TRP A 20 -18.80 -14.18 6.03
C TRP A 20 -19.64 -13.81 4.80
N LEU A 21 -20.90 -14.23 4.75
CA LEU A 21 -21.81 -13.93 3.63
C LEU A 21 -22.03 -12.42 3.47
N ARG A 22 -22.20 -11.71 4.59
CA ARG A 22 -22.28 -10.24 4.61
C ARG A 22 -21.00 -9.60 4.06
N GLY A 23 -19.83 -10.13 4.42
CA GLY A 23 -18.55 -9.68 3.87
C GLY A 23 -18.45 -9.88 2.36
N GLN A 24 -18.88 -11.03 1.84
CA GLN A 24 -18.90 -11.31 0.40
C GLN A 24 -19.86 -10.39 -0.36
N LEU A 25 -21.06 -10.16 0.17
CA LEU A 25 -22.02 -9.23 -0.41
C LEU A 25 -21.45 -7.81 -0.46
N ARG A 26 -20.83 -7.36 0.63
CA ARG A 26 -20.18 -6.04 0.69
C ARG A 26 -19.03 -5.93 -0.30
N TYR A 27 -18.25 -6.99 -0.48
CA TYR A 27 -17.19 -7.05 -1.50
C TYR A 27 -17.76 -6.94 -2.91
N LEU A 28 -18.84 -7.66 -3.24
CA LEU A 28 -19.46 -7.57 -4.56
C LEU A 28 -19.96 -6.16 -4.89
N LEU A 29 -20.45 -5.44 -3.88
CA LEU A 29 -20.88 -4.04 -4.02
C LEU A 29 -19.70 -3.07 -4.17
N LEU A 30 -18.64 -3.24 -3.38
CA LEU A 30 -17.52 -2.30 -3.29
C LEU A 30 -16.32 -2.63 -4.17
N ARG A 31 -16.26 -3.81 -4.82
CA ARG A 31 -15.09 -4.25 -5.60
C ARG A 31 -14.69 -3.29 -6.71
N ARG A 32 -15.64 -2.51 -7.24
CA ARG A 32 -15.41 -1.52 -8.29
C ARG A 32 -14.78 -0.23 -7.74
N GLU A 33 -14.90 0.02 -6.45
CA GLU A 33 -14.32 1.18 -5.75
C GLU A 33 -12.92 0.87 -5.19
N LEU A 34 -12.45 -0.37 -5.34
CA LEU A 34 -11.10 -0.74 -4.93
C LEU A 34 -10.07 -0.06 -5.83
N PRO A 35 -8.88 0.28 -5.30
CA PRO A 35 -7.80 0.88 -6.07
C PRO A 35 -7.55 0.10 -7.36
N GLY A 36 -7.67 0.77 -8.51
CA GLY A 36 -7.39 0.21 -9.83
C GLY A 36 -5.89 0.12 -10.09
N PRO A 37 -5.45 -0.71 -11.06
CA PRO A 37 -4.04 -0.74 -11.44
C PRO A 37 -3.59 0.68 -11.85
N PRO A 38 -2.37 1.10 -11.48
CA PRO A 38 -1.89 2.42 -11.84
C PRO A 38 -1.78 2.57 -13.36
N GLY A 39 -2.13 3.76 -13.87
CA GLY A 39 -2.01 4.07 -15.31
C GLY A 39 -0.54 4.11 -15.77
N PRO A 40 -0.29 3.98 -17.09
CA PRO A 40 1.08 4.04 -17.63
C PRO A 40 1.72 5.41 -17.34
N LEU A 41 3.03 5.44 -17.11
CA LEU A 41 3.78 6.70 -17.06
C LEU A 41 4.10 7.19 -18.47
N ALA A 42 3.89 8.48 -18.69
CA ALA A 42 4.50 9.19 -19.80
C ALA A 42 5.91 9.64 -19.39
N LEU A 43 6.91 8.89 -19.82
CA LEU A 43 8.32 9.17 -19.56
C LEU A 43 8.87 10.17 -20.59
N PRO A 44 9.57 11.24 -20.16
CA PRO A 44 10.40 12.04 -21.04
C PRO A 44 11.52 11.20 -21.68
N ALA A 45 11.69 11.30 -23.00
CA ALA A 45 12.67 10.49 -23.75
C ALA A 45 14.14 10.80 -23.40
N HIS A 46 14.41 11.93 -22.73
CA HIS A 46 15.74 12.50 -22.51
C HIS A 46 16.19 12.48 -21.04
N LEU A 47 15.58 11.64 -20.20
CA LEU A 47 16.01 11.49 -18.80
C LEU A 47 17.40 10.84 -18.70
N PRO A 48 18.27 11.27 -17.78
CA PRO A 48 19.49 10.56 -17.39
C PRO A 48 19.21 9.12 -16.97
N GLN A 49 20.18 8.23 -17.15
CA GLN A 49 20.03 6.80 -16.84
C GLN A 49 19.65 6.54 -15.37
N GLY A 50 20.18 7.33 -14.42
CA GLY A 50 19.84 7.18 -13.00
C GLY A 50 18.38 7.53 -12.71
N LEU A 51 17.88 8.64 -13.27
CA LEU A 51 16.47 9.02 -13.17
C LEU A 51 15.53 8.08 -13.94
N GLN A 52 15.94 7.53 -15.09
CA GLN A 52 15.15 6.51 -15.79
C GLN A 52 14.93 5.28 -14.91
N ARG A 53 16.00 4.75 -14.31
CA ARG A 53 15.92 3.61 -13.38
C ARG A 53 15.08 3.94 -12.15
N LEU A 54 15.19 5.16 -11.62
CA LEU A 54 14.36 5.61 -10.51
C LEU A 54 12.88 5.57 -10.86
N VAL A 55 12.50 6.02 -12.06
CA VAL A 55 11.10 6.02 -12.51
C VAL A 55 10.57 4.61 -12.78
N GLU A 56 11.38 3.73 -13.35
CA GLU A 56 10.99 2.31 -13.50
C GLU A 56 10.73 1.66 -12.13
N LEU A 57 11.62 1.92 -11.17
CA LEU A 57 11.49 1.42 -9.81
C LEU A 57 10.34 2.08 -9.05
N SER A 58 10.07 3.37 -9.28
CA SER A 58 8.92 4.06 -8.70
C SER A 58 7.63 3.45 -9.23
N HIS A 59 7.55 3.15 -10.53
CA HIS A 59 6.39 2.50 -11.13
C HIS A 59 6.13 1.12 -10.51
N GLY A 60 7.17 0.28 -10.38
CA GLY A 60 7.07 -1.02 -9.71
C GLY A 60 6.73 -0.91 -8.21
N THR A 61 7.15 0.17 -7.57
CA THR A 61 6.78 0.47 -6.18
C THR A 61 5.32 0.89 -6.09
N ARG A 62 4.84 1.71 -7.03
CA ARG A 62 3.46 2.16 -7.12
C ARG A 62 2.49 1.01 -7.31
N THR A 63 2.78 0.07 -8.22
CA THR A 63 1.97 -1.14 -8.41
C THR A 63 1.89 -1.96 -7.12
N SER A 64 3.03 -2.16 -6.44
CA SER A 64 3.10 -2.86 -5.17
C SER A 64 2.28 -2.19 -4.06
N LEU A 65 2.31 -0.86 -3.98
CA LEU A 65 1.53 -0.08 -3.01
C LEU A 65 0.03 -0.14 -3.29
N VAL A 66 -0.38 -0.04 -4.56
CA VAL A 66 -1.78 -0.18 -4.99
C VAL A 66 -2.30 -1.57 -4.68
N ASP A 67 -1.54 -2.63 -4.97
CA ASP A 67 -1.92 -4.00 -4.66
C ASP A 67 -2.01 -4.23 -3.15
N ALA A 68 -1.11 -3.62 -2.37
CA ALA A 68 -1.21 -3.63 -0.91
C ALA A 68 -2.49 -2.92 -0.43
N LEU A 69 -2.81 -1.73 -0.93
CA LEU A 69 -4.05 -1.01 -0.57
C LEU A 69 -5.30 -1.81 -0.94
N ARG A 70 -5.30 -2.45 -2.11
CA ARG A 70 -6.38 -3.33 -2.54
C ARG A 70 -6.54 -4.52 -1.60
N SER A 71 -5.43 -5.16 -1.23
CA SER A 71 -5.43 -6.30 -0.30
C SER A 71 -5.95 -5.88 1.09
N ILE A 72 -5.42 -4.79 1.66
CA ILE A 72 -5.84 -4.27 2.97
C ILE A 72 -7.34 -3.89 2.95
N SER A 73 -7.80 -3.23 1.88
CA SER A 73 -9.21 -2.87 1.72
C SER A 73 -10.11 -4.10 1.58
N THR A 74 -9.66 -5.10 0.83
CA THR A 74 -10.38 -6.37 0.68
C THR A 74 -10.52 -7.05 2.04
N VAL A 75 -9.45 -7.13 2.83
CA VAL A 75 -9.48 -7.70 4.18
C VAL A 75 -10.48 -6.96 5.08
N LEU A 76 -10.46 -5.62 5.09
CA LEU A 76 -11.42 -4.80 5.85
C LEU A 76 -12.90 -4.97 5.42
N ILE A 77 -13.14 -5.55 4.24
CA ILE A 77 -14.47 -5.83 3.72
C ILE A 77 -14.89 -7.28 3.98
N THR A 78 -14.00 -8.24 3.70
CA THR A 78 -14.31 -9.67 3.66
C THR A 78 -14.04 -10.40 4.96
N ASP A 79 -13.18 -9.87 5.84
CA ASP A 79 -12.84 -10.54 7.08
C ASP A 79 -14.06 -10.52 8.03
N PRO A 80 -14.61 -11.69 8.39
CA PRO A 80 -15.78 -11.81 9.26
C PRO A 80 -15.54 -11.31 10.70
N ASP A 81 -14.28 -11.12 11.12
CA ASP A 81 -13.93 -10.59 12.44
C ASP A 81 -13.90 -9.05 12.50
N VAL A 82 -13.97 -8.37 11.35
CA VAL A 82 -13.96 -6.89 11.28
C VAL A 82 -15.12 -6.25 12.06
N PRO A 83 -16.36 -6.76 11.99
CA PRO A 83 -17.46 -6.26 12.83
C PRO A 83 -17.23 -6.47 14.32
N LEU A 84 -16.34 -7.40 14.70
CA LEU A 84 -15.90 -7.65 16.07
C LEU A 84 -14.69 -6.79 16.48
N GLY A 85 -14.26 -5.88 15.62
CA GLY A 85 -13.18 -4.92 15.89
C GLY A 85 -11.77 -5.42 15.60
N CYS A 86 -11.62 -6.61 15.02
CA CYS A 86 -10.30 -7.16 14.68
C CYS A 86 -10.20 -7.74 13.26
N VAL A 87 -8.97 -7.91 12.80
CA VAL A 87 -8.60 -8.50 11.52
C VAL A 87 -7.67 -9.66 11.81
N ARG A 88 -8.05 -10.86 11.38
CA ARG A 88 -7.24 -12.08 11.52
C ARG A 88 -6.68 -12.58 10.19
N ASP A 89 -7.12 -11.99 9.09
CA ASP A 89 -6.65 -12.36 7.76
C ASP A 89 -5.15 -12.03 7.56
N GLY A 90 -4.35 -13.07 7.32
CA GLY A 90 -2.91 -12.95 7.08
C GLY A 90 -2.54 -12.13 5.84
N ARG A 91 -3.49 -11.92 4.90
CA ARG A 91 -3.29 -11.08 3.72
C ARG A 91 -2.93 -9.63 4.09
N TYR A 92 -3.43 -9.11 5.22
CA TYR A 92 -3.05 -7.79 5.72
C TYR A 92 -1.54 -7.72 6.00
N ARG A 93 -1.01 -8.71 6.73
CA ARG A 93 0.41 -8.78 7.09
C ARG A 93 1.30 -8.89 5.85
N VAL A 94 0.93 -9.75 4.90
CA VAL A 94 1.68 -9.88 3.64
C VAL A 94 1.67 -8.56 2.87
N ALA A 95 0.51 -7.93 2.72
CA ALA A 95 0.36 -6.67 2.00
C ALA A 95 1.26 -5.56 2.57
N ILE A 96 1.28 -5.39 3.89
CA ILE A 96 2.07 -4.31 4.50
C ILE A 96 3.58 -4.57 4.43
N LEU A 97 4.02 -5.82 4.54
CA LEU A 97 5.44 -6.17 4.41
C LEU A 97 5.93 -6.02 2.97
N THR A 98 5.10 -6.37 1.99
CA THR A 98 5.40 -6.15 0.57
C THR A 98 5.48 -4.66 0.24
N ALA A 99 4.50 -3.86 0.69
CA ALA A 99 4.50 -2.40 0.54
C ALA A 99 5.76 -1.78 1.15
N TRP A 100 6.15 -2.22 2.36
CA TRP A 100 7.35 -1.75 3.03
C TRP A 100 8.62 -2.09 2.25
N SER A 101 8.76 -3.32 1.76
CA SER A 101 9.93 -3.75 1.00
C SER A 101 10.10 -2.95 -0.28
N ALA A 102 9.02 -2.75 -1.05
CA ALA A 102 9.05 -1.95 -2.27
C ALA A 102 9.42 -0.49 -1.97
N THR A 103 8.83 0.09 -0.93
CA THR A 103 9.13 1.46 -0.48
C THR A 103 10.59 1.63 -0.06
N LEU A 104 11.14 0.67 0.69
CA LEU A 104 12.56 0.69 1.07
C LEU A 104 13.50 0.54 -0.15
N GLN A 105 13.11 -0.24 -1.15
CA GLN A 105 13.88 -0.34 -2.39
C GLN A 105 13.90 1.00 -3.12
N CYS A 106 12.75 1.66 -3.26
CA CYS A 106 12.65 2.99 -3.86
C CYS A 106 13.48 4.03 -3.08
N MET A 107 13.41 4.06 -1.75
CA MET A 107 14.24 4.97 -0.95
C MET A 107 15.74 4.72 -1.14
N ARG A 108 16.18 3.46 -1.18
CA ARG A 108 17.60 3.15 -1.44
C ARG A 108 18.05 3.64 -2.80
N SER A 109 17.20 3.57 -3.81
CA SER A 109 17.49 4.10 -5.14
C SER A 109 17.58 5.62 -5.15
N LEU A 110 16.72 6.32 -4.39
CA LEU A 110 16.83 7.77 -4.20
C LEU A 110 18.15 8.16 -3.50
N ASP A 111 18.51 7.44 -2.45
CA ASP A 111 19.74 7.71 -1.69
C ASP A 111 21.00 7.44 -2.53
N ALA A 112 20.93 6.51 -3.49
CA ALA A 112 22.03 6.13 -4.38
C ALA A 112 22.17 7.00 -5.65
N LEU A 113 21.31 8.03 -5.82
CA LEU A 113 21.46 8.97 -6.93
C LEU A 113 22.76 9.76 -6.81
N ASP A 114 23.35 10.05 -7.96
CA ASP A 114 24.50 10.96 -8.03
C ASP A 114 24.08 12.41 -7.81
N GLU A 115 25.06 13.29 -7.63
CA GLU A 115 24.82 14.71 -7.37
C GLU A 115 24.09 15.41 -8.52
N SER A 116 24.36 14.99 -9.77
CA SER A 116 23.74 15.58 -10.95
C SER A 116 22.25 15.28 -11.04
N ASP A 117 21.85 14.04 -10.76
CA ASP A 117 20.46 13.59 -10.73
C ASP A 117 19.71 14.17 -9.52
N ARG A 118 20.40 14.35 -8.38
CA ARG A 118 19.84 15.03 -7.21
C ARG A 118 19.51 16.49 -7.49
N LEU A 119 20.46 17.25 -8.06
CA LEU A 119 20.22 18.63 -8.45
C LEU A 119 19.08 18.77 -9.47
N ARG A 120 18.90 17.77 -10.35
CA ARG A 120 17.76 17.71 -11.28
C ARG A 120 16.43 17.44 -10.57
N LEU A 121 16.41 16.56 -9.56
CA LEU A 121 15.21 16.37 -8.75
C LEU A 121 14.82 17.66 -8.03
N GLU A 122 15.79 18.36 -7.44
CA GLU A 122 15.58 19.63 -6.76
C GLU A 122 15.09 20.73 -7.72
N SER A 123 15.65 20.82 -8.94
CA SER A 123 15.24 21.83 -9.92
C SER A 123 13.82 21.63 -10.45
N VAL A 124 13.34 20.38 -10.48
CA VAL A 124 11.94 20.03 -10.80
C VAL A 124 11.05 20.13 -9.54
N GLY A 125 11.62 20.56 -8.42
CA GLY A 125 10.94 20.81 -7.17
C GLY A 125 10.55 19.53 -6.43
N CYS A 126 11.15 18.38 -6.70
CA CYS A 126 10.86 17.14 -5.97
C CYS A 126 11.35 17.22 -4.52
N GLU A 127 10.42 17.11 -3.57
CA GLU A 127 10.72 17.16 -2.13
C GLU A 127 10.90 15.75 -1.57
N VAL A 128 12.13 15.22 -1.65
CA VAL A 128 12.46 13.86 -1.19
C VAL A 128 12.17 13.67 0.32
N ASP A 129 12.28 14.73 1.11
CA ASP A 129 11.97 14.70 2.55
C ASP A 129 10.50 14.39 2.85
N ARG A 130 9.57 14.82 2.00
CA ARG A 130 8.15 14.49 2.16
C ARG A 130 7.89 13.01 1.94
N PHE A 131 8.52 12.44 0.91
CA PHE A 131 8.48 11.00 0.67
C PHE A 131 9.06 10.25 1.87
N ARG A 132 10.26 10.62 2.34
CA ARG A 132 10.90 10.03 3.51
C ARG A 132 10.01 10.12 4.77
N ALA A 133 9.37 11.26 5.01
CA ALA A 133 8.43 11.43 6.12
C ALA A 133 7.21 10.50 6.00
N ALA A 134 6.68 10.31 4.79
CA ALA A 134 5.59 9.35 4.56
C ALA A 134 6.03 7.90 4.86
N VAL A 135 7.25 7.52 4.47
CA VAL A 135 7.81 6.19 4.79
C VAL A 135 8.00 6.00 6.29
N VAL A 136 8.50 7.02 7.00
CA VAL A 136 8.64 6.98 8.46
C VAL A 136 7.30 6.73 9.15
N ARG A 137 6.21 7.36 8.66
CA ARG A 137 4.84 7.14 9.19
C ARG A 137 4.32 5.72 8.97
N LEU A 138 4.81 5.00 7.96
CA LEU A 138 4.46 3.60 7.72
C LEU A 138 5.19 2.64 8.68
N GLY A 139 6.35 3.05 9.21
CA GLY A 139 7.23 2.24 10.06
C GLY A 139 6.55 1.59 11.28
N PRO A 140 5.74 2.30 12.08
CA PRO A 140 5.03 1.73 13.23
C PRO A 140 4.15 0.53 12.86
N SER A 141 3.32 0.65 11.82
CA SER A 141 2.42 -0.43 11.36
C SER A 141 3.20 -1.66 10.89
N VAL A 142 4.34 -1.45 10.23
CA VAL A 142 5.24 -2.53 9.81
C VAL A 142 5.90 -3.20 11.01
N SER A 143 6.33 -2.45 12.01
CA SER A 143 6.94 -2.99 13.22
C SER A 143 5.96 -3.92 13.95
N VAL A 144 4.70 -3.51 14.09
CA VAL A 144 3.63 -4.33 14.66
C VAL A 144 3.42 -5.60 13.82
N ALA A 145 3.29 -5.47 12.50
CA ALA A 145 3.09 -6.60 11.60
C ALA A 145 4.26 -7.61 11.58
N LYS A 146 5.51 -7.15 11.75
CA LYS A 146 6.70 -8.01 11.84
C LYS A 146 6.74 -8.83 13.13
N ARG A 147 6.37 -8.22 14.25
CA ARG A 147 6.41 -8.83 15.59
C ARG A 147 5.24 -9.78 15.85
N ALA A 148 4.13 -9.60 15.13
CA ALA A 148 2.95 -10.45 15.23
C ALA A 148 3.26 -11.91 14.87
N ARG A 149 2.69 -12.84 15.64
CA ARG A 149 2.68 -14.28 15.34
C ARG A 149 1.65 -14.60 14.25
N PRO A 150 1.71 -15.79 13.64
CA PRO A 150 0.66 -16.23 12.74
C PRO A 150 -0.70 -16.22 13.47
N LEU A 151 -1.73 -15.64 12.83
CA LEU A 151 -3.11 -15.51 13.34
C LEU A 151 -3.31 -14.51 14.50
N ASP A 152 -2.30 -13.74 14.90
CA ASP A 152 -2.49 -12.65 15.85
C ASP A 152 -3.50 -11.65 15.28
N PRO A 153 -4.55 -11.29 16.03
CA PRO A 153 -5.53 -10.31 15.59
C PRO A 153 -4.93 -8.91 15.57
N PHE A 154 -5.17 -8.17 14.50
CA PHE A 154 -4.89 -6.74 14.41
C PHE A 154 -6.17 -5.95 14.70
N ASP A 155 -6.10 -4.86 15.45
CA ASP A 155 -7.26 -4.01 15.66
C ASP A 155 -7.62 -3.25 14.37
N VAL A 156 -8.93 -3.13 14.09
CA VAL A 156 -9.42 -2.45 12.88
C VAL A 156 -8.91 -1.00 12.75
N PRO A 157 -8.85 -0.18 13.83
CA PRO A 157 -8.26 1.15 13.75
C PRO A 157 -6.81 1.16 13.26
N SER A 158 -5.95 0.28 13.78
CA SER A 158 -4.56 0.14 13.34
C SER A 158 -4.46 -0.27 11.87
N VAL A 159 -5.30 -1.21 11.41
CA VAL A 159 -5.33 -1.61 10.00
C VAL A 159 -5.76 -0.45 9.09
N ARG A 160 -6.71 0.38 9.53
CA ARG A 160 -7.12 1.59 8.81
C ARG A 160 -6.01 2.65 8.81
N SER A 161 -5.33 2.84 9.93
CA SER A 161 -4.17 3.74 10.02
C SER A 161 -3.04 3.29 9.09
N ALA A 162 -2.77 1.99 9.05
CA ALA A 162 -1.79 1.39 8.17
C ALA A 162 -2.15 1.61 6.69
N ARG A 163 -3.43 1.43 6.32
CA ARG A 163 -3.93 1.77 4.99
C ARG A 163 -3.66 3.23 4.65
N GLY A 164 -4.00 4.17 5.55
CA GLY A 164 -3.75 5.60 5.34
C GLY A 164 -2.27 5.94 5.21
N ALA A 165 -1.39 5.25 5.93
CA ALA A 165 0.06 5.42 5.79
C ALA A 165 0.57 4.93 4.42
N VAL A 166 0.09 3.78 3.93
CA VAL A 166 0.41 3.28 2.58
C VAL A 166 -0.10 4.25 1.50
N GLU A 167 -1.31 4.78 1.67
CA GLU A 167 -1.90 5.77 0.76
C GLU A 167 -1.10 7.07 0.74
N ALA A 168 -0.59 7.53 1.89
CA ALA A 168 0.29 8.69 1.95
C ALA A 168 1.62 8.47 1.21
N VAL A 169 2.22 7.28 1.30
CA VAL A 169 3.44 6.94 0.54
C VAL A 169 3.14 6.90 -0.96
N LEU A 170 2.03 6.29 -1.35
CA LEU A 170 1.57 6.24 -2.74
C LEU A 170 1.40 7.65 -3.32
N HIS A 171 0.74 8.54 -2.60
CA HIS A 171 0.49 9.92 -3.04
C HIS A 171 1.78 10.72 -3.23
N GLU A 172 2.75 10.57 -2.33
CA GLU A 172 4.06 11.24 -2.50
C GLU A 172 4.86 10.65 -3.67
N LEU A 173 4.72 9.35 -3.94
CA LEU A 173 5.34 8.71 -5.09
C LEU A 173 4.73 9.20 -6.41
N GLU A 174 3.40 9.31 -6.49
CA GLU A 174 2.70 9.85 -7.65
C GLU A 174 3.04 11.32 -7.90
N ARG A 175 3.24 12.11 -6.84
CA ARG A 175 3.75 13.49 -6.94
C ARG A 175 5.15 13.55 -7.53
N LEU A 176 6.05 12.67 -7.08
CA LEU A 176 7.41 12.58 -7.59
C LEU A 176 7.40 12.21 -9.08
N GLU A 177 6.61 11.20 -9.46
CA GLU A 177 6.42 10.78 -10.84
C GLU A 177 5.83 11.89 -11.71
N GLY A 178 4.79 12.57 -11.23
CA GLY A 178 4.15 13.68 -11.94
C GLY A 178 5.09 14.86 -12.17
N ARG A 179 5.90 15.22 -11.17
CA ARG A 179 6.92 16.27 -11.30
C ARG A 179 7.97 15.90 -12.34
N LEU A 180 8.50 14.67 -12.29
CA LEU A 180 9.44 14.18 -13.28
C LEU A 180 8.85 14.11 -14.71
N GLY A 181 7.58 13.79 -14.85
CA GLY A 181 6.88 13.75 -16.14
C GLY A 181 6.57 15.12 -16.75
N VAL A 182 6.47 16.18 -15.92
CA VAL A 182 6.18 17.56 -16.36
C VAL A 182 7.45 18.35 -16.69
N SER A 183 8.64 17.76 -16.52
CA SER A 183 9.91 18.49 -16.66
C SER A 183 9.99 19.25 -18.01
N PRO A 184 10.10 20.59 -17.98
CA PRO A 184 10.05 21.45 -19.17
C PRO A 184 11.33 21.40 -20.01
N HIS A 185 12.29 20.54 -19.65
CA HIS A 185 13.54 20.37 -20.38
C HIS A 185 13.41 19.36 -21.52
N ASP A 186 12.42 19.57 -22.39
CA ASP A 186 12.45 18.96 -23.72
C ASP A 186 13.28 19.90 -24.62
N PRO A 187 14.57 19.61 -24.90
CA PRO A 187 15.39 20.47 -25.75
C PRO A 187 14.87 20.60 -27.19
N TYR A 188 13.80 19.87 -27.54
CA TYR A 188 13.12 19.91 -28.84
C TYR A 188 11.73 20.57 -28.82
N ARG A 189 11.28 21.13 -27.69
CA ARG A 189 10.12 22.04 -27.63
C ARG A 189 10.59 23.46 -27.33
N ALA A 190 11.21 24.08 -28.33
CA ALA A 190 11.38 25.53 -28.43
C ALA A 190 10.48 26.07 -29.54
#